data_AF-A0AAI9E9I1-F1
#
_entry.id   AF-A0AAI9E9I1-F1
#
_cell.length_a   1.000
_cell.length_b   1.000
_cell.length_c   1.000
_cell.angle_alpha   90.00
_cell.angle_beta   90.00
_cell.angle_gamma   90.00
#
_symmetry.space_group_name_H-M   'P 1'
#
loop_
_entity.id
_entity.type
_entity.pdbx_description
1 polymer ?
#
loop_
_entity_poly.entity_id
_entity_poly.type
_entity_poly.pdbx_seq_one_letter_code
_entity_poly.pdbx_strand_id
1 'polypeptide(L)'
;MPTFTHSGGLAEAACWQALRQDIYASMVHLRATELSQNYDQSSVFTFRDDAACANVVVLRFAKILRLAHRQEGQESDYAAWKRIADDVEAWNDRRNRLFQPIHYKDFDLAESRPFPFINLISPPQVAALQYYHACKTYLLLHQPDPESLSGFHAARRRRTLEVRWPDTSRPNHG
;
A
#
# COMPACT_ATOMS: atom_id res chain seq x y z
N MET A 1 0.43 -7.02 -25.48
CA MET A 1 0.13 -5.65 -25.04
C MET A 1 1.20 -4.72 -25.55
N PRO A 2 0.88 -3.53 -26.06
CA PRO A 2 1.83 -2.73 -26.84
C PRO A 2 2.84 -1.96 -25.97
N THR A 3 4.06 -1.83 -26.49
CA THR A 3 5.27 -1.30 -25.84
C THR A 3 5.29 0.24 -25.86
N PHE A 4 4.39 0.89 -25.12
CA PHE A 4 4.24 2.36 -25.13
C PHE A 4 4.75 3.09 -23.88
N THR A 5 5.35 2.39 -22.93
CA THR A 5 5.79 2.93 -21.63
C THR A 5 7.13 3.68 -21.66
N HIS A 6 7.76 3.85 -22.83
CA HIS A 6 9.17 4.25 -22.90
C HIS A 6 9.47 5.62 -23.52
N SER A 7 8.51 6.33 -24.11
CA SER A 7 8.82 7.53 -24.91
C SER A 7 8.14 8.83 -24.49
N GLY A 8 7.40 8.86 -23.37
CA GLY A 8 6.62 10.05 -23.01
C GLY A 8 5.36 10.22 -23.88
N GLY A 9 4.41 11.02 -23.41
CA GLY A 9 3.22 11.41 -24.16
C GLY A 9 1.91 10.72 -23.76
N LEU A 10 0.88 10.87 -24.59
CA LEU A 10 -0.50 10.46 -24.29
C LEU A 10 -0.62 8.96 -24.00
N ALA A 11 0.12 8.12 -24.73
CA ALA A 11 0.09 6.68 -24.54
C ALA A 11 0.62 6.26 -23.16
N GLU A 12 1.72 6.89 -22.71
CA GLU A 12 2.24 6.66 -21.36
C GLU A 12 1.23 7.13 -20.30
N ALA A 13 0.65 8.31 -20.46
CA ALA A 13 -0.39 8.81 -19.56
C ALA A 13 -1.60 7.85 -19.49
N ALA A 14 -2.02 7.29 -20.63
CA ALA A 14 -3.09 6.29 -20.71
C ALA A 14 -2.72 4.99 -20.00
N CYS A 15 -1.48 4.49 -20.12
CA CYS A 15 -1.01 3.34 -19.36
C CYS A 15 -1.10 3.59 -17.85
N TRP A 16 -0.66 4.75 -17.38
CA TRP A 16 -0.76 5.10 -15.96
C TRP A 16 -2.22 5.22 -15.47
N GLN A 17 -3.15 5.65 -16.33
CA GLN A 17 -4.58 5.62 -16.01
C GLN A 17 -5.14 4.20 -15.99
N ALA A 18 -4.78 3.35 -16.95
CA ALA A 18 -5.18 1.95 -16.97
C ALA A 18 -4.72 1.23 -15.69
N LEU A 19 -3.47 1.45 -15.25
CA LEU A 19 -2.96 0.92 -13.99
C LEU A 19 -3.82 1.32 -12.78
N ARG A 20 -4.29 2.57 -12.73
CA ARG A 20 -5.18 3.02 -11.65
C ARG A 20 -6.54 2.32 -11.68
N GLN A 21 -7.08 2.02 -12.85
CA GLN A 21 -8.29 1.21 -12.98
C GLN A 21 -8.07 -0.24 -12.54
N ASP A 22 -6.92 -0.82 -12.90
CA ASP A 22 -6.56 -2.17 -12.46
C ASP A 22 -6.39 -2.25 -10.93
N ILE A 23 -5.80 -1.24 -10.31
CA ILE A 23 -5.72 -1.09 -8.85
C ILE A 23 -7.13 -1.04 -8.24
N TYR A 24 -8.02 -0.21 -8.77
CA TYR A 24 -9.40 -0.12 -8.26
C TYR A 24 -10.11 -1.47 -8.36
N ALA A 25 -10.04 -2.13 -9.51
CA ALA A 25 -10.61 -3.45 -9.70
C ALA A 25 -10.00 -4.50 -8.76
N SER A 26 -8.69 -4.42 -8.51
CA SER A 26 -7.97 -5.29 -7.57
C SER A 26 -8.46 -5.12 -6.14
N MET A 27 -8.65 -3.89 -5.67
CA MET A 27 -9.19 -3.61 -4.33
C MET A 27 -10.64 -4.06 -4.18
N VAL A 28 -11.49 -3.83 -5.19
CA VAL A 28 -12.93 -4.18 -5.12
C VAL A 28 -13.15 -5.68 -5.25
N HIS A 29 -12.41 -6.36 -6.12
CA HIS A 29 -12.59 -7.79 -6.39
C HIS A 29 -11.60 -8.69 -5.64
N LEU A 30 -10.74 -8.12 -4.79
CA LEU A 30 -9.72 -8.83 -4.01
C LEU A 30 -8.86 -9.77 -4.86
N ARG A 31 -8.55 -9.36 -6.10
CA ARG A 31 -7.78 -10.15 -7.07
C ARG A 31 -6.42 -9.53 -7.31
N ALA A 32 -5.42 -10.35 -7.64
CA ALA A 32 -4.09 -9.85 -8.01
C ALA A 32 -4.16 -8.88 -9.18
N THR A 33 -3.35 -7.82 -9.12
CA THR A 33 -3.20 -6.87 -10.22
C THR A 33 -2.30 -7.47 -11.31
N GLU A 34 -2.77 -7.45 -12.56
CA GLU A 34 -1.99 -7.83 -13.75
C GLU A 34 -0.98 -6.73 -14.09
N LEU A 35 0.21 -6.81 -13.48
CA LEU A 35 1.28 -5.85 -13.68
C LEU A 35 2.19 -6.23 -14.86
N SER A 36 2.19 -5.40 -15.90
CA SER A 36 3.17 -5.54 -16.99
C SER A 36 4.59 -5.20 -16.51
N GLN A 37 5.59 -5.94 -16.98
CA GLN A 37 7.01 -5.68 -16.65
C GLN A 37 7.51 -4.32 -17.17
N ASN A 38 6.82 -3.74 -18.15
CA ASN A 38 7.21 -2.52 -18.82
C ASN A 38 7.16 -1.27 -17.92
N TYR A 39 6.37 -1.30 -16.84
CA TYR A 39 6.30 -0.21 -15.87
C TYR A 39 7.62 0.00 -15.10
N ASP A 40 8.38 -1.06 -14.86
CA ASP A 40 9.65 -0.98 -14.10
C ASP A 40 10.79 -0.29 -14.88
N GLN A 41 10.58 -0.08 -16.17
CA GLN A 41 11.50 0.57 -17.09
C GLN A 41 11.00 1.96 -17.54
N SER A 42 9.91 2.48 -16.95
CA SER A 42 9.40 3.81 -17.29
C SER A 42 10.35 4.92 -16.82
N SER A 43 10.38 6.03 -17.56
CA SER A 43 11.16 7.22 -17.22
C SER A 43 10.68 7.95 -15.95
N VAL A 44 9.49 7.60 -15.44
CA VAL A 44 8.87 8.18 -14.24
C VAL A 44 9.77 8.10 -12.99
N PHE A 45 10.65 7.11 -12.89
CA PHE A 45 11.61 7.00 -11.77
C PHE A 45 12.68 8.10 -11.74
N THR A 46 12.71 8.97 -12.75
CA THR A 46 13.56 10.18 -12.76
C THR A 46 13.02 11.31 -11.87
N PHE A 47 11.76 11.26 -11.42
CA PHE A 47 11.10 12.30 -10.61
C PHE A 47 11.20 13.70 -11.25
N ARG A 48 10.99 13.78 -12.57
CA ARG A 48 11.08 15.05 -13.32
C ARG A 48 9.97 16.05 -12.95
N ASP A 49 8.81 15.56 -12.52
CA ASP A 49 7.66 16.37 -12.11
C ASP A 49 6.82 15.67 -11.03
N ASP A 50 5.80 16.38 -10.53
CA ASP A 50 4.88 15.87 -9.51
C ASP A 50 4.12 14.62 -9.97
N ALA A 51 3.77 14.54 -11.24
CA ALA A 51 3.02 13.41 -11.80
C ALA A 51 3.88 12.13 -11.84
N ALA A 52 5.15 12.27 -12.21
CA ALA A 52 6.13 11.19 -12.16
C ALA A 52 6.31 10.72 -10.70
N CYS A 53 6.55 11.63 -9.76
CA CYS A 53 6.67 11.25 -8.35
C CYS A 53 5.42 10.51 -7.83
N ALA A 54 4.21 10.94 -8.23
CA ALA A 54 2.96 10.23 -7.91
C ALA A 54 2.87 8.85 -8.55
N ASN A 55 3.23 8.71 -9.83
CA ASN A 55 3.17 7.43 -10.54
C ASN A 55 4.11 6.37 -9.94
N VAL A 56 5.25 6.78 -9.35
CA VAL A 56 6.15 5.84 -8.64
C VAL A 56 5.43 5.14 -7.49
N VAL A 57 4.74 5.89 -6.61
CA VAL A 57 4.03 5.30 -5.47
C VAL A 57 2.78 4.54 -5.89
N VAL A 58 2.09 4.96 -6.95
CA VAL A 58 0.99 4.20 -7.57
C VAL A 58 1.47 2.81 -7.99
N LEU A 59 2.63 2.72 -8.63
CA LEU A 59 3.22 1.44 -9.02
C LEU A 59 3.62 0.60 -7.79
N ARG A 60 4.14 1.22 -6.73
CA ARG A 60 4.43 0.50 -5.47
C ARG A 60 3.17 -0.07 -4.84
N PHE A 61 2.07 0.68 -4.85
CA PHE A 61 0.79 0.18 -4.35
C PHE A 61 0.27 -1.01 -5.16
N ALA A 62 0.33 -0.95 -6.49
CA ALA A 62 -0.05 -2.09 -7.32
C ALA A 62 0.79 -3.34 -7.03
N LYS A 63 2.09 -3.16 -6.77
CA LYS A 63 2.98 -4.28 -6.37
C LYS A 63 2.57 -4.88 -5.02
N ILE A 64 2.17 -4.04 -4.07
CA ILE A 64 1.63 -4.49 -2.77
C ILE A 64 0.34 -5.30 -2.98
N LEU A 65 -0.61 -4.81 -3.78
CA LEU A 65 -1.85 -5.56 -4.09
C LEU A 65 -1.57 -6.90 -4.74
N ARG A 66 -0.60 -6.96 -5.67
CA ARG A 66 -0.17 -8.23 -6.28
C ARG A 66 0.41 -9.20 -5.25
N LEU A 67 1.15 -8.72 -4.25
CA LEU A 67 1.66 -9.57 -3.15
C LEU A 67 0.54 -10.00 -2.20
N ALA A 68 -0.38 -9.09 -1.87
CA ALA A 68 -1.50 -9.35 -0.95
C ALA A 68 -2.51 -10.36 -1.48
N HIS A 69 -2.73 -10.40 -2.80
CA HIS A 69 -3.72 -11.25 -3.46
C HIS A 69 -3.10 -12.39 -4.29
N ARG A 70 -1.87 -12.80 -3.97
CA ARG A 70 -1.28 -14.03 -4.55
C ARG A 70 -2.17 -15.24 -4.25
N GLN A 71 -2.21 -16.20 -5.16
CA GLN A 71 -3.06 -17.39 -5.00
C GLN A 71 -2.67 -18.21 -3.78
N GLU A 72 -3.67 -18.82 -3.14
CA GLU A 72 -3.51 -19.77 -2.03
C GLU A 72 -2.53 -20.88 -2.43
N GLY A 73 -1.52 -21.10 -1.60
CA GLY A 73 -0.48 -22.12 -1.82
C GLY A 73 0.89 -21.58 -2.24
N GLN A 74 1.02 -20.29 -2.56
CA GLN A 74 2.34 -19.66 -2.68
C GLN A 74 2.87 -19.24 -1.31
N GLU A 75 4.07 -19.70 -0.96
CA GLU A 75 4.72 -19.37 0.30
C GLU A 75 4.91 -17.85 0.42
N SER A 76 4.67 -17.31 1.61
CA SER A 76 4.74 -15.87 1.84
C SER A 76 6.19 -15.38 1.71
N ASP A 77 6.46 -14.61 0.66
CA ASP A 77 7.77 -14.08 0.35
C ASP A 77 8.07 -12.88 1.26
N TYR A 78 8.54 -13.17 2.48
CA TYR A 78 8.93 -12.15 3.47
C TYR A 78 9.94 -11.15 2.91
N ALA A 79 10.89 -11.61 2.08
CA ALA A 79 11.89 -10.76 1.47
C ALA A 79 11.25 -9.75 0.48
N ALA A 80 10.27 -10.19 -0.32
CA ALA A 80 9.52 -9.28 -1.18
C ALA A 80 8.69 -8.27 -0.39
N TRP A 81 8.03 -8.68 0.70
CA TRP A 81 7.29 -7.78 1.59
C TRP A 81 8.19 -6.73 2.24
N LYS A 82 9.35 -7.15 2.75
CA LYS A 82 10.34 -6.24 3.34
C LYS A 82 10.87 -5.26 2.29
N ARG A 83 11.28 -5.76 1.13
CA ARG A 83 11.79 -4.92 0.03
C ARG A 83 10.76 -3.88 -0.42
N ILE A 84 9.49 -4.25 -0.57
CA ILE A 84 8.47 -3.29 -1.01
C ILE A 84 8.16 -2.25 0.07
N ALA A 85 8.24 -2.63 1.36
CA ALA A 85 8.12 -1.69 2.47
C ALA A 85 9.28 -0.67 2.46
N ASP A 86 10.52 -1.16 2.32
CA ASP A 86 11.72 -0.30 2.23
C ASP A 86 11.64 0.65 1.04
N ASP A 87 11.19 0.17 -0.12
CA ASP A 87 10.98 0.98 -1.33
C ASP A 87 9.93 2.10 -1.14
N VAL A 88 8.86 1.84 -0.37
CA VAL A 88 7.80 2.82 -0.06
C VAL A 88 8.32 3.91 0.87
N GLU A 89 9.12 3.55 1.88
CA GLU A 89 9.77 4.53 2.77
C GLU A 89 10.82 5.36 2.03
N ALA A 90 11.66 4.71 1.22
CA ALA A 90 12.65 5.40 0.39
C ALA A 90 12.00 6.40 -0.58
N TRP A 91 10.84 6.04 -1.14
CA TRP A 91 10.04 6.98 -1.93
C TRP A 91 9.57 8.17 -1.09
N ASN A 92 9.07 7.95 0.13
CA ASN A 92 8.56 9.01 1.00
C ASN A 92 9.66 10.00 1.41
N ASP A 93 10.83 9.48 1.78
CA ASP A 93 12.01 10.29 2.13
C ASP A 93 12.46 11.15 0.96
N ARG A 94 12.50 10.57 -0.25
CA ARG A 94 12.85 11.30 -1.47
C ARG A 94 11.80 12.36 -1.80
N ARG A 95 10.51 12.01 -1.69
CA ARG A 95 9.38 12.87 -2.02
C ARG A 95 9.30 14.07 -1.10
N ASN A 96 9.63 13.96 0.19
CA ASN A 96 9.59 15.09 1.14
C ASN A 96 10.48 16.27 0.72
N ARG A 97 11.50 16.03 -0.10
CA ARG A 97 12.34 17.10 -0.68
C ARG A 97 11.68 17.84 -1.84
N LEU A 98 10.67 17.21 -2.46
CA LEU A 98 10.01 17.70 -3.66
C LEU A 98 8.60 18.23 -3.36
N PHE A 99 7.86 17.58 -2.47
CA PHE A 99 6.47 17.93 -2.14
C PHE A 99 6.40 18.50 -0.73
N GLN A 100 6.61 19.80 -0.64
CA GLN A 100 6.44 20.54 0.61
C GLN A 100 4.96 20.98 0.73
N PRO A 101 4.26 20.61 1.80
CA PRO A 101 2.92 21.14 2.06
C PRO A 101 2.95 22.67 2.14
N ILE A 102 1.98 23.33 1.51
CA ILE A 102 1.78 24.78 1.68
C ILE A 102 1.36 25.06 3.13
N HIS A 103 0.57 24.15 3.69
CA HIS A 103 0.10 24.26 5.04
C HIS A 103 -0.04 22.87 5.66
N TYR A 104 0.39 22.75 6.90
CA TYR A 104 0.32 21.52 7.68
C TYR A 104 -0.16 21.85 9.09
N LYS A 105 -1.17 21.13 9.57
CA LYS A 105 -1.55 21.08 10.98
C LYS A 105 -1.59 19.63 11.41
N ASP A 106 -0.90 19.31 12.50
CA ASP A 106 -0.94 17.96 13.05
C ASP A 106 -2.28 17.64 13.71
N PHE A 107 -2.53 16.37 14.03
CA PHE A 107 -3.69 16.00 14.84
C PHE A 107 -3.63 16.70 16.21
N ASP A 108 -4.81 17.08 16.71
CA ASP A 108 -4.95 17.76 17.99
C ASP A 108 -6.33 17.43 18.57
N LEU A 109 -6.35 16.60 19.60
CA LEU A 109 -7.60 16.18 20.24
C LEU A 109 -8.24 17.30 21.05
N ALA A 110 -7.46 18.27 21.55
CA ALA A 110 -8.01 19.41 22.30
C ALA A 110 -8.80 20.34 21.37
N GLU A 111 -8.33 20.49 20.13
CA GLU A 111 -8.99 21.27 19.07
C GLU A 111 -9.97 20.43 18.23
N SER A 112 -10.40 19.25 18.71
CA SER A 112 -11.32 18.33 17.99
C SER A 112 -10.86 17.95 16.57
N ARG A 113 -9.55 17.83 16.35
CA ARG A 113 -8.93 17.47 15.07
C ARG A 113 -8.26 16.09 15.18
N PRO A 114 -8.99 14.98 14.95
CA PRO A 114 -8.45 13.62 15.10
C PRO A 114 -7.46 13.21 14.00
N PHE A 115 -7.39 13.96 12.90
CA PHE A 115 -6.50 13.69 11.77
C PHE A 115 -5.71 14.94 11.38
N PRO A 116 -4.47 14.80 10.87
CA PRO A 116 -3.72 15.93 10.38
C PRO A 116 -4.41 16.57 9.17
N PHE A 117 -4.22 17.88 9.03
CA PHE A 117 -4.68 18.66 7.90
C PHE A 117 -3.49 19.06 7.04
N ILE A 118 -3.51 18.67 5.77
CA ILE A 118 -2.40 18.83 4.84
C ILE A 118 -2.91 19.50 3.55
N ASN A 119 -2.38 20.67 3.23
CA ASN A 119 -2.64 21.36 1.97
C ASN A 119 -1.43 21.24 1.04
N LEU A 120 -1.68 20.79 -0.19
CA LEU A 120 -0.68 20.61 -1.23
C LEU A 120 -0.99 21.52 -2.42
N ILE A 121 0.03 21.81 -3.22
CA ILE A 121 -0.09 22.76 -4.33
C ILE A 121 -0.73 22.15 -5.58
N SER A 122 -0.64 20.83 -5.75
CA SER A 122 -1.10 20.17 -6.98
C SER A 122 -1.85 18.84 -6.72
N PRO A 123 -2.82 18.47 -7.58
CA PRO A 123 -3.54 17.21 -7.47
C PRO A 123 -2.65 15.95 -7.48
N PRO A 124 -1.57 15.85 -8.29
CA PRO A 124 -0.68 14.69 -8.23
C PRO A 124 -0.02 14.49 -6.87
N GLN A 125 0.31 15.57 -6.15
CA GLN A 125 0.84 15.48 -4.79
C GLN A 125 -0.17 14.89 -3.82
N VAL A 126 -1.44 15.28 -3.94
CA VAL A 126 -2.55 14.72 -3.13
C VAL A 126 -2.70 13.24 -3.40
N ALA A 127 -2.77 12.85 -4.68
CA ALA A 127 -2.88 11.45 -5.08
C ALA A 127 -1.69 10.63 -4.55
N ALA A 128 -0.47 11.16 -4.68
CA ALA A 128 0.74 10.51 -4.17
C ALA A 128 0.65 10.22 -2.66
N LEU A 129 0.19 11.18 -1.86
CA LEU A 129 0.00 11.00 -0.42
C LEU A 129 -1.09 9.97 -0.09
N GLN A 130 -2.21 9.99 -0.82
CA GLN A 130 -3.27 9.00 -0.67
C GLN A 130 -2.75 7.58 -0.94
N TYR A 131 -2.03 7.39 -2.05
CA TYR A 131 -1.43 6.09 -2.39
C TYR A 131 -0.36 5.66 -1.40
N TYR A 132 0.45 6.59 -0.88
CA TYR A 132 1.42 6.30 0.17
C TYR A 132 0.75 5.75 1.43
N HIS A 133 -0.28 6.42 1.94
CA HIS A 133 -1.01 5.94 3.11
C HIS A 133 -1.76 4.64 2.83
N ALA A 134 -2.27 4.43 1.61
CA ALA A 134 -2.83 3.14 1.20
C ALA A 134 -1.77 2.03 1.24
N CYS A 135 -0.54 2.30 0.78
CA CYS A 135 0.58 1.35 0.90
C CYS A 135 0.83 1.00 2.37
N LYS A 136 0.93 2.00 3.26
CA LYS A 136 1.15 1.80 4.69
C LYS A 136 0.05 0.93 5.32
N THR A 137 -1.21 1.20 4.99
CA THR A 137 -2.35 0.42 5.49
C THR A 137 -2.28 -1.03 5.02
N TYR A 138 -2.03 -1.29 3.74
CA TYR A 138 -1.95 -2.66 3.22
C TYR A 138 -0.72 -3.41 3.75
N LEU A 139 0.43 -2.75 3.87
CA LEU A 139 1.61 -3.32 4.50
C LEU A 139 1.29 -3.71 5.95
N LEU A 140 0.66 -2.83 6.73
CA LEU A 140 0.29 -3.13 8.11
C LEU A 140 -0.69 -4.32 8.23
N LEU A 141 -1.64 -4.44 7.30
CA LEU A 141 -2.67 -5.49 7.33
C LEU A 141 -2.16 -6.85 6.83
N HIS A 142 -1.25 -6.88 5.86
CA HIS A 142 -0.88 -8.10 5.14
C HIS A 142 0.58 -8.54 5.34
N GLN A 143 1.47 -7.65 5.80
CA GLN A 143 2.88 -8.01 5.97
C GLN A 143 3.02 -9.13 7.01
N PRO A 144 3.72 -10.23 6.69
CA PRO A 144 3.95 -11.31 7.63
C PRO A 144 4.82 -10.81 8.78
N ASP A 145 4.32 -10.96 10.00
CA ASP A 145 5.11 -10.70 11.20
C ASP A 145 6.26 -11.73 11.26
N PRO A 146 7.53 -11.30 11.29
CA PRO A 146 8.65 -12.22 11.43
C PRO A 146 8.54 -13.08 12.70
N GLU A 147 7.89 -12.59 13.76
CA GLU A 147 7.63 -13.37 14.97
C GLU A 147 6.51 -14.39 14.80
N SER A 148 5.53 -14.14 13.92
CA SER A 148 4.46 -15.09 13.58
C SER A 148 4.97 -16.30 12.79
N LEU A 149 6.13 -16.16 12.13
CA LEU A 149 6.81 -17.27 11.44
C LEU A 149 7.57 -18.18 12.42
N SER A 150 7.85 -17.71 13.64
CA SER A 150 8.29 -18.55 14.75
C SER A 150 7.08 -19.28 15.32
N GLY A 151 6.96 -20.59 15.02
CA GLY A 151 5.80 -21.41 15.38
C GLY A 151 5.37 -21.34 16.87
N PHE A 152 6.29 -20.96 17.75
CA PHE A 152 6.04 -20.73 19.18
C PHE A 152 5.07 -19.57 19.46
N HIS A 153 5.22 -18.43 18.77
CA HIS A 153 4.35 -17.26 18.99
C HIS A 153 3.01 -17.38 18.28
N ALA A 154 2.97 -18.05 17.13
CA ALA A 154 1.72 -18.44 16.46
C ALA A 154 0.88 -19.38 17.35
N ALA A 155 1.52 -20.36 18.02
CA ALA A 155 0.86 -21.22 19.00
C ALA A 155 0.39 -20.44 20.24
N ARG A 156 1.19 -19.47 20.72
CA ARG A 156 0.80 -18.60 21.84
C ARG A 156 -0.43 -17.75 21.50
N ARG A 157 -0.52 -17.17 20.30
CA ARG A 157 -1.70 -16.40 19.83
C ARG A 157 -2.98 -17.25 19.74
N ARG A 158 -2.89 -18.51 19.27
CA ARG A 158 -4.03 -19.44 19.26
C ARG A 158 -4.57 -19.68 20.67
N ARG A 159 -3.66 -19.89 21.63
CA ARG A 159 -4.01 -20.10 23.04
C ARG A 159 -4.72 -18.88 23.66
N THR A 160 -4.30 -17.65 23.33
CA THR A 160 -4.96 -16.44 23.85
C THR A 160 -6.36 -16.22 23.27
N LEU A 161 -6.63 -16.72 22.06
CA LEU A 161 -7.96 -16.65 21.44
C LEU A 161 -8.90 -17.73 22.01
N GLU A 162 -8.38 -18.92 22.32
CA GLU A 162 -9.15 -19.99 22.99
C GLU A 162 -9.55 -19.61 24.43
N VAL A 163 -8.69 -18.89 25.17
CA VAL A 163 -8.98 -18.44 26.55
C VAL A 163 -10.06 -17.34 26.60
N ARG A 164 -10.38 -16.69 25.46
CA ARG A 164 -11.32 -15.57 25.40
C ARG A 164 -12.77 -15.98 25.06
N TRP A 165 -13.03 -17.25 24.72
CA TRP A 165 -14.40 -17.73 24.54
C TRP A 165 -14.90 -18.39 25.82
N PRO A 166 -15.65 -17.71 26.71
CA PRO A 166 -16.33 -18.40 27.79
C PRO A 166 -17.37 -19.35 27.19
N ASP A 167 -17.31 -20.60 27.62
CA ASP A 167 -18.29 -21.64 27.36
C ASP A 167 -19.66 -21.23 27.92
N THR A 168 -20.41 -20.42 27.16
CA THR A 168 -21.81 -20.11 27.47
C THR A 168 -22.70 -21.21 26.92
N SER A 169 -22.63 -22.40 27.52
CA SER A 169 -23.55 -23.50 27.20
C SER A 169 -23.72 -24.47 28.36
N ARG A 170 -24.29 -24.03 29.50
CA ARG A 170 -25.11 -24.90 30.38
C ARG A 170 -26.28 -24.14 31.01
N PRO A 171 -27.54 -24.55 30.79
CA PRO A 171 -28.70 -23.98 31.47
C PRO A 171 -28.77 -24.51 32.90
N ASN A 172 -28.97 -23.61 33.86
CA ASN A 172 -29.17 -23.95 35.27
C ASN A 172 -30.67 -24.20 35.49
N HIS A 173 -31.05 -25.48 35.60
CA HIS A 173 -32.35 -25.86 36.18
C HIS A 173 -32.15 -26.07 37.68
N GLY A 174 -32.83 -25.24 38.47
CA GLY A 174 -32.96 -25.35 39.92
C GLY A 174 -34.15 -24.53 40.37
#